data_AF-A0A3R6EQC6-F1
#
_entry.id   AF-A0A3R6EQC6-F1
#
_cell.length_a   1.000
_cell.length_b   1.000
_cell.length_c   1.000
_cell.angle_alpha   90.00
_cell.angle_beta   90.00
_cell.angle_gamma   90.00
#
_symmetry.space_group_name_H-M   'P 1'
#
loop_
_entity.id
_entity.type
_entity.pdbx_description
1 polymer ?
#
loop_
_entity_poly.entity_id
_entity_poly.type
_entity_poly.pdbx_seq_one_letter_code
_entity_poly.pdbx_strand_id
1 'polypeptide(L)'
;MKSKQQVFFLTKSDIIKMMSVVEENFSVEYILMGSFEHEVIRRETSISNFEDLGYTNYSNWISLDNRYMVIPLDEDVKSRSVMQRNGSYRYIIDLSTNPIGVELSTGGIYKKTENVLIAGRVAVFTDLSKESMLIYKEIVKAMNKCFTKRNNVFVSEEALLMLGKGWRLTCNYNASCENDFR
;
A
#
# COMPACT_ATOMS: atom_id res chain seq x y z
N MET A 1 19.53 -0.37 9.36
CA MET A 1 19.25 0.59 8.29
C MET A 1 17.73 0.76 8.23
N LYS A 2 17.18 1.98 8.36
CA LYS A 2 15.72 2.17 8.28
C LYS A 2 15.34 2.15 6.80
N SER A 3 14.52 1.18 6.39
CA SER A 3 13.94 1.14 5.05
C SER A 3 13.15 2.42 4.77
N LYS A 4 13.29 2.97 3.57
CA LYS A 4 12.63 4.22 3.19
C LYS A 4 11.12 3.98 3.07
N GLN A 5 10.32 4.84 3.68
CA GLN A 5 8.86 4.77 3.61
C GLN A 5 8.21 6.16 3.63
N GLN A 6 7.00 6.22 3.09
CA GLN A 6 6.15 7.41 3.10
C GLN A 6 4.71 7.00 3.47
N VAL A 7 4.17 7.66 4.50
CA VAL A 7 2.80 7.43 5.01
C VAL A 7 1.82 8.36 4.33
N PHE A 8 0.57 7.92 4.17
CA PHE A 8 -0.50 8.74 3.63
C PHE A 8 -1.89 8.40 4.19
N PHE A 9 -2.83 9.34 4.07
CA PHE A 9 -4.26 9.16 4.23
C PHE A 9 -4.95 9.48 2.90
N LEU A 10 -5.37 8.44 2.18
CA LEU A 10 -5.94 8.52 0.84
C LEU A 10 -7.13 7.57 0.73
N THR A 11 -8.14 7.95 -0.04
CA THR A 11 -9.28 7.09 -0.40
C THR A 11 -8.94 6.21 -1.60
N LYS A 12 -9.87 5.34 -1.99
CA LYS A 12 -9.76 4.55 -3.24
C LYS A 12 -9.56 5.47 -4.46
N SER A 13 -10.37 6.51 -4.59
CA SER A 13 -10.30 7.50 -5.68
C SER A 13 -8.94 8.18 -5.74
N ASP A 14 -8.41 8.57 -4.58
CA ASP A 14 -7.10 9.18 -4.47
C ASP A 14 -5.98 8.24 -4.92
N ILE A 15 -6.01 6.98 -4.47
CA ILE A 15 -4.99 5.98 -4.84
C ILE A 15 -4.99 5.76 -6.35
N ILE A 16 -6.17 5.61 -6.96
CA ILE A 16 -6.30 5.48 -8.42
C ILE A 16 -5.72 6.72 -9.11
N LYS A 17 -6.13 7.94 -8.69
CA LYS A 17 -5.62 9.20 -9.27
C LYS A 17 -4.09 9.28 -9.20
N MET A 18 -3.50 8.94 -8.05
CA MET A 18 -2.05 8.97 -7.85
C MET A 18 -1.34 7.97 -8.73
N MET A 19 -1.84 6.74 -8.77
CA MET A 19 -1.18 5.66 -9.49
C MET A 19 -1.35 5.77 -11.00
N SER A 20 -2.44 6.35 -11.51
CA SER A 20 -2.57 6.67 -12.94
C SER A 20 -1.45 7.60 -13.42
N VAL A 21 -1.00 8.55 -12.59
CA VAL A 21 0.17 9.39 -12.92
C VAL A 21 1.45 8.54 -13.02
N VAL A 22 1.60 7.50 -12.20
CA VAL A 22 2.76 6.60 -12.27
C VAL A 22 2.66 5.72 -13.51
N GLU A 23 1.50 5.11 -13.75
CA GLU A 23 1.19 4.23 -14.89
C GLU A 23 1.43 4.94 -16.25
N GLU A 24 1.13 6.24 -16.34
CA GLU A 24 1.40 7.05 -17.54
C GLU A 24 2.90 7.29 -17.80
N ASN A 25 3.73 7.32 -16.76
CA ASN A 25 5.15 7.69 -16.85
C ASN A 25 6.11 6.50 -16.73
N PHE A 26 5.64 5.38 -16.20
CA PHE A 26 6.45 4.21 -15.90
C PHE A 26 5.62 2.94 -16.13
N SER A 27 6.10 2.05 -17.00
CA SER A 27 5.44 0.76 -17.25
C SER A 27 5.60 -0.17 -16.04
N VAL A 28 4.60 -0.17 -15.17
CA VAL A 28 4.53 -0.98 -13.96
C VAL A 28 3.38 -1.99 -14.03
N GLU A 29 3.50 -3.04 -13.22
CA GLU A 29 2.37 -3.89 -12.83
C GLU A 29 2.28 -3.99 -11.30
N TYR A 30 1.18 -4.55 -10.83
CA TYR A 30 0.82 -4.66 -9.43
C TYR A 30 0.58 -6.11 -9.07
N ILE A 31 1.31 -6.59 -8.07
CA ILE A 31 1.14 -7.94 -7.56
C ILE A 31 0.50 -7.89 -6.19
N LEU A 32 -0.57 -8.66 -5.98
CA LEU A 32 -1.13 -8.81 -4.64
C LEU A 32 -0.14 -9.57 -3.74
N MET A 33 0.34 -8.91 -2.70
CA MET A 33 1.24 -9.50 -1.71
C MET A 33 0.45 -10.19 -0.62
N GLY A 34 1.01 -11.25 -0.04
CA GLY A 34 0.33 -11.97 1.02
C GLY A 34 0.80 -13.39 1.21
N SER A 35 -0.02 -14.15 1.94
CA SER A 35 0.15 -15.58 2.19
C SER A 35 -1.08 -16.30 1.63
N PHE A 36 -0.86 -17.14 0.62
CA PHE A 36 -1.91 -17.78 -0.16
C PHE A 36 -1.91 -19.30 0.06
N GLU A 37 -3.05 -19.95 -0.16
CA GLU A 37 -3.18 -21.41 -0.06
C GLU A 37 -2.73 -22.13 -1.34
N HIS A 38 -2.71 -21.40 -2.45
CA HIS A 38 -2.30 -21.88 -3.75
C HIS A 38 -1.20 -20.97 -4.31
N GLU A 39 -0.34 -21.53 -5.16
CA GLU A 39 0.71 -20.79 -5.87
C GLU A 39 0.12 -19.99 -7.04
N VAL A 40 -0.69 -18.97 -6.71
CA VAL A 40 -1.31 -18.09 -7.70
C VAL A 40 -0.81 -16.68 -7.47
N ILE A 41 -0.14 -16.14 -8.48
CA ILE A 41 0.32 -14.75 -8.50
C ILE A 41 -0.78 -13.91 -9.14
N ARG A 42 -1.56 -13.21 -8.30
CA ARG A 42 -2.55 -12.24 -8.79
C ARG A 42 -1.83 -10.96 -9.20
N ARG A 43 -1.87 -10.64 -10.50
CA ARG A 43 -1.21 -9.48 -11.11
C ARG A 43 -2.19 -8.67 -11.94
N GLU A 44 -2.01 -7.35 -11.95
CA GLU A 44 -2.81 -6.41 -12.73
C GLU A 44 -1.91 -5.30 -13.30
N THR A 45 -2.23 -4.79 -14.48
CA THR A 45 -1.48 -3.66 -15.09
C THR A 45 -1.98 -2.28 -14.63
N SER A 46 -3.14 -2.22 -13.97
CA SER A 46 -3.63 -1.01 -13.31
C SER A 46 -4.08 -1.34 -11.89
N ILE A 47 -3.76 -0.45 -10.94
CA ILE A 47 -4.20 -0.61 -9.55
C ILE A 47 -5.74 -0.59 -9.44
N SER A 48 -6.41 0.05 -10.39
CA SER A 48 -7.87 0.20 -10.41
C SER A 48 -8.63 -1.12 -10.58
N ASN A 49 -7.97 -2.17 -11.09
CA ASN A 49 -8.56 -3.49 -11.28
C ASN A 49 -8.76 -4.27 -9.96
N PHE A 50 -8.17 -3.81 -8.86
CA PHE A 50 -8.40 -4.44 -7.56
C PHE A 50 -9.70 -3.93 -6.91
N GLU A 51 -10.68 -4.83 -6.76
CA GLU A 51 -11.99 -4.51 -6.21
C GLU A 51 -11.91 -3.94 -4.78
N ASP A 52 -11.14 -4.61 -3.91
CA ASP A 52 -10.97 -4.27 -2.48
C ASP A 52 -10.07 -3.05 -2.22
N LEU A 53 -9.53 -2.42 -3.26
CA LEU A 53 -8.66 -1.25 -3.15
C LEU A 53 -9.28 -0.16 -2.26
N GLY A 54 -8.52 0.34 -1.29
CA GLY A 54 -8.93 1.45 -0.43
C GLY A 54 -9.90 1.07 0.71
N TYR A 55 -10.04 -0.22 1.02
CA TYR A 55 -10.79 -0.70 2.19
C TYR A 55 -9.97 -1.74 2.96
N THR A 56 -10.02 -1.75 4.29
CA THR A 56 -9.26 -2.72 5.10
C THR A 56 -10.11 -3.38 6.19
N ASN A 57 -9.78 -4.63 6.52
CA ASN A 57 -10.30 -5.37 7.68
C ASN A 57 -9.37 -5.26 8.90
N TYR A 58 -8.23 -4.56 8.78
CA TYR A 58 -7.25 -4.38 9.82
C TYR A 58 -7.40 -3.00 10.46
N SER A 59 -7.38 -2.97 11.78
CA SER A 59 -7.43 -1.73 12.56
C SER A 59 -6.10 -0.97 12.57
N ASN A 60 -5.07 -1.44 11.83
CA ASN A 60 -3.69 -0.97 11.89
C ASN A 60 -3.13 -0.86 10.47
N TRP A 61 -2.39 0.21 10.20
CA TRP A 61 -1.74 0.52 8.91
C TRP A 61 -0.68 -0.50 8.48
N ILE A 62 -0.11 -1.27 9.41
CA ILE A 62 0.61 -2.52 9.12
C ILE A 62 -0.45 -3.61 8.88
N SER A 63 -1.30 -3.39 7.87
CA SER A 63 -2.31 -4.34 7.47
C SER A 63 -1.68 -5.51 6.72
N LEU A 64 -2.31 -6.67 6.79
CA LEU A 64 -1.91 -7.80 5.95
C LEU A 64 -2.76 -7.90 4.68
N ASP A 65 -3.83 -7.11 4.57
CA ASP A 65 -4.65 -6.94 3.36
C ASP A 65 -4.24 -5.69 2.56
N ASN A 66 -4.64 -5.68 1.29
CA ASN A 66 -4.43 -4.59 0.33
C ASN A 66 -3.00 -4.08 0.27
N ARG A 67 -2.08 -5.04 0.26
CA ARG A 67 -0.66 -4.80 0.01
C ARG A 67 -0.36 -5.23 -1.41
N TYR A 68 0.12 -4.28 -2.19
CA TYR A 68 0.48 -4.48 -3.57
C TYR A 68 1.97 -4.26 -3.72
N MET A 69 2.64 -5.12 -4.46
CA MET A 69 4.00 -4.89 -4.91
C MET A 69 3.92 -4.19 -6.26
N VAL A 70 4.44 -2.97 -6.34
CA VAL A 70 4.64 -2.24 -7.59
C VAL A 70 6.00 -2.63 -8.15
N ILE A 71 6.02 -3.14 -9.37
CA ILE A 71 7.21 -3.69 -10.03
C ILE A 71 7.18 -3.34 -11.53
N PRO A 72 8.31 -3.32 -12.27
CA PRO A 72 8.25 -3.14 -13.72
C PRO A 72 7.37 -4.20 -14.38
N LEU A 73 6.72 -3.83 -15.48
CA LEU A 73 5.89 -4.74 -16.26
C LEU A 73 6.69 -5.96 -16.74
N ASP A 74 6.07 -7.14 -16.71
CA ASP A 74 6.61 -8.44 -17.17
C ASP A 74 7.80 -8.96 -16.36
N GLU A 75 7.98 -8.48 -15.14
CA GLU A 75 9.04 -8.94 -14.25
C GLU A 75 8.73 -10.32 -13.64
N ASP A 76 9.77 -11.14 -13.43
CA ASP A 76 9.63 -12.46 -12.80
C ASP A 76 9.42 -12.32 -11.29
N VAL A 77 8.24 -12.70 -10.83
CA VAL A 77 7.83 -12.58 -9.43
C VAL A 77 7.98 -13.92 -8.74
N LYS A 78 8.79 -13.94 -7.69
CA LYS A 78 9.08 -15.13 -6.91
C LYS A 78 8.06 -15.31 -5.80
N SER A 79 7.55 -16.53 -5.70
CA SER A 79 6.81 -17.03 -4.54
C SER A 79 7.75 -17.92 -3.70
N ARG A 80 7.57 -17.93 -2.38
CA ARG A 80 8.24 -18.91 -1.50
C ARG A 80 7.21 -19.79 -0.80
N SER A 81 7.43 -21.10 -0.83
CA SER A 81 6.60 -22.07 -0.12
C SER A 81 7.02 -22.21 1.35
N VAL A 82 6.08 -22.16 2.27
CA VAL A 82 6.29 -22.35 3.70
C VAL A 82 5.37 -23.44 4.23
N MET A 83 5.97 -24.54 4.68
CA MET A 83 5.25 -25.63 5.33
C MET A 83 4.74 -25.17 6.72
N GLN A 84 3.46 -25.41 6.96
CA GLN A 84 2.76 -25.12 8.21
C GLN A 84 2.89 -26.31 9.17
N ARG A 85 2.58 -26.09 10.46
CA ARG A 85 2.66 -27.15 11.49
C ARG A 85 1.73 -28.34 11.22
N ASN A 86 0.62 -28.11 10.52
CA ASN A 86 -0.36 -29.14 10.13
C ASN A 86 0.02 -29.85 8.81
N GLY A 87 1.22 -29.60 8.26
CA GLY A 87 1.68 -30.18 7.00
C GLY A 87 1.16 -29.48 5.74
N SER A 88 0.25 -28.49 5.85
CA SER A 88 -0.17 -27.71 4.69
C SER A 88 0.93 -26.75 4.23
N TYR A 89 0.83 -26.24 3.00
CA TYR A 89 1.74 -25.22 2.49
C TYR A 89 1.04 -23.87 2.39
N ARG A 90 1.82 -22.81 2.59
CA ARG A 90 1.45 -21.43 2.25
C ARG A 90 2.45 -20.88 1.24
N TYR A 91 1.96 -20.15 0.26
CA TYR A 91 2.78 -19.49 -0.74
C TYR A 91 2.83 -18.00 -0.41
N ILE A 92 4.02 -17.50 -0.14
CA ILE A 92 4.23 -16.13 0.31
C ILE A 92 4.85 -15.32 -0.82
N ILE A 93 4.22 -14.20 -1.13
CA ILE A 93 4.73 -13.17 -2.03
C ILE A 93 5.06 -11.95 -1.17
N ASP A 94 6.35 -11.64 -1.06
CA ASP A 94 6.87 -10.53 -0.27
C ASP A 94 8.10 -9.87 -0.92
N LEU A 95 8.48 -8.69 -0.43
CA LEU A 95 9.66 -7.98 -0.94
C LEU A 95 10.99 -8.63 -0.55
N SER A 96 11.01 -9.55 0.41
CA SER A 96 12.26 -10.22 0.80
C SER A 96 12.78 -11.14 -0.31
N THR A 97 11.85 -11.72 -1.07
CA THR A 97 12.13 -12.54 -2.26
C THR A 97 12.07 -11.74 -3.57
N ASN A 98 11.50 -10.53 -3.53
CA ASN A 98 11.34 -9.63 -4.67
C ASN A 98 11.84 -8.22 -4.33
N PRO A 99 13.16 -8.03 -4.09
CA PRO A 99 13.71 -6.79 -3.51
C PRO A 99 13.66 -5.57 -4.44
N ILE A 100 13.38 -5.77 -5.72
CA ILE A 100 13.20 -4.70 -6.72
C ILE A 100 11.81 -4.07 -6.65
N GLY A 101 10.86 -4.71 -5.96
CA GLY A 101 9.50 -4.19 -5.80
C GLY A 101 9.41 -3.08 -4.75
N VAL A 102 8.35 -2.28 -4.88
CA VAL A 102 7.93 -1.30 -3.88
C VAL A 102 6.60 -1.73 -3.30
N GLU A 103 6.50 -1.82 -1.97
CA GLU A 103 5.22 -2.08 -1.31
C GLU A 103 4.36 -0.81 -1.35
N LEU A 104 3.14 -0.97 -1.85
CA LEU A 104 2.01 -0.07 -1.70
C LEU A 104 0.98 -0.76 -0.80
N SER A 105 1.02 -0.46 0.50
CA SER A 105 -0.06 -0.84 1.42
C SER A 105 -1.08 0.28 1.46
N THR A 106 -2.31 0.02 1.04
CA THR A 106 -3.26 1.12 0.82
C THR A 106 -4.00 1.56 2.06
N GLY A 107 -3.99 0.76 3.14
CA GLY A 107 -4.89 0.98 4.27
C GLY A 107 -6.33 1.12 3.78
N GLY A 108 -6.98 2.21 4.15
CA GLY A 108 -8.28 2.61 3.60
C GLY A 108 -9.41 2.60 4.63
N ILE A 109 -10.64 2.61 4.14
CA ILE A 109 -11.84 2.64 5.01
C ILE A 109 -11.89 1.34 5.81
N TYR A 110 -11.95 1.47 7.14
CA TYR A 110 -11.98 0.31 8.02
C TYR A 110 -13.38 -0.33 8.04
N LYS A 111 -13.51 -1.54 7.46
CA LYS A 111 -14.82 -2.19 7.24
C LYS A 111 -15.57 -2.57 8.53
N LYS A 112 -14.90 -2.57 9.69
CA LYS A 112 -15.48 -3.06 10.97
C LYS A 112 -16.08 -1.96 11.85
N THR A 113 -15.99 -0.70 11.45
CA THR A 113 -16.56 0.45 12.18
C THR A 113 -16.82 1.60 11.21
N GLU A 114 -17.75 2.46 11.55
CA GLU A 114 -18.00 3.66 10.77
C GLU A 114 -16.91 4.71 10.97
N ASN A 115 -16.75 5.56 9.95
CA ASN A 115 -15.99 6.81 10.00
C ASN A 115 -14.52 6.67 10.41
N VAL A 116 -13.84 5.60 9.98
CA VAL A 116 -12.40 5.40 10.21
C VAL A 116 -11.68 5.16 8.89
N LEU A 117 -10.68 6.00 8.64
CA LEU A 117 -9.72 5.87 7.54
C LEU A 117 -8.37 5.47 8.12
N ILE A 118 -7.92 4.25 7.80
CA ILE A 118 -6.62 3.73 8.20
C ILE A 118 -5.55 4.21 7.22
N ALA A 119 -4.42 4.68 7.74
CA ALA A 119 -3.29 5.12 6.93
C ALA A 119 -2.78 4.02 5.99
N GLY A 120 -2.34 4.42 4.80
CA GLY A 120 -1.54 3.61 3.91
C GLY A 120 -0.07 4.01 3.95
N ARG A 121 0.78 3.23 3.28
CA ARG A 121 2.20 3.51 3.13
C ARG A 121 2.76 3.00 1.81
N VAL A 122 3.78 3.70 1.34
CA VAL A 122 4.70 3.25 0.29
C VAL A 122 6.04 2.93 0.94
N ALA A 123 6.63 1.77 0.67
CA ALA A 123 7.90 1.38 1.27
C ALA A 123 8.75 0.50 0.35
N VAL A 124 10.07 0.64 0.45
CA VAL A 124 11.04 -0.28 -0.18
C VAL A 124 11.58 -1.26 0.85
N PHE A 125 11.99 -2.46 0.43
CA PHE A 125 12.67 -3.40 1.33
C PHE A 125 14.09 -2.94 1.67
N THR A 126 14.81 -2.46 0.67
CA THR A 126 16.17 -1.94 0.78
C THR A 126 16.34 -0.76 -0.17
N ASP A 127 17.09 0.25 0.25
CA ASP A 127 17.45 1.41 -0.58
C ASP A 127 18.66 1.12 -1.50
N LEU A 128 19.19 -0.10 -1.45
CA LEU A 128 20.29 -0.55 -2.31
C LEU A 128 19.83 -0.98 -3.72
N SER A 129 18.56 -1.33 -3.92
CA SER A 129 18.03 -1.61 -5.25
C SER A 129 17.74 -0.30 -5.98
N LYS A 130 18.37 -0.12 -7.15
CA LYS A 130 18.18 1.09 -7.96
C LYS A 130 16.78 1.12 -8.55
N GLU A 131 16.28 -0.03 -8.96
CA GLU A 131 14.98 -0.26 -9.57
C GLU A 131 13.85 0.11 -8.59
N SER A 132 13.88 -0.46 -7.38
CA SER A 132 12.87 -0.14 -6.35
C SER A 132 12.90 1.34 -5.98
N MET A 133 14.09 1.94 -5.92
CA MET A 133 14.25 3.36 -5.62
C MET A 133 13.80 4.28 -6.75
N LEU A 134 13.84 3.85 -8.01
CA LEU A 134 13.27 4.59 -9.14
C LEU A 134 11.75 4.61 -9.06
N ILE A 135 11.12 3.45 -8.90
CA ILE A 135 9.66 3.32 -8.75
C ILE A 135 9.18 4.12 -7.53
N TYR A 136 9.87 3.97 -6.39
CA TYR A 136 9.54 4.72 -5.18
C TYR A 136 9.57 6.24 -5.40
N LYS A 137 10.58 6.75 -6.13
CA LYS A 137 10.69 8.18 -6.43
C LYS A 137 9.56 8.66 -7.32
N GLU A 138 9.18 7.90 -8.34
CA GLU A 138 8.05 8.27 -9.20
C GLU A 138 6.72 8.25 -8.44
N ILE A 139 6.50 7.28 -7.55
CA ILE A 139 5.33 7.28 -6.66
C ILE A 139 5.32 8.52 -5.78
N VAL A 140 6.43 8.84 -5.11
CA VAL A 140 6.51 10.04 -4.26
C VAL A 140 6.34 11.33 -5.07
N LYS A 141 6.84 11.38 -6.30
CA LYS A 141 6.62 12.52 -7.22
C LYS A 141 5.13 12.66 -7.58
N ALA A 142 4.44 11.55 -7.87
CA ALA A 142 3.01 11.53 -8.09
C ALA A 142 2.23 12.00 -6.83
N MET A 143 2.64 11.57 -5.63
CA MET A 143 2.07 12.05 -4.36
C MET A 143 2.21 13.57 -4.21
N ASN A 144 3.39 14.12 -4.47
CA ASN A 144 3.62 15.58 -4.40
C ASN A 144 2.80 16.35 -5.44
N LYS A 145 2.55 15.77 -6.62
CA LYS A 145 1.71 16.37 -7.65
C LYS A 145 0.22 16.36 -7.27
N CYS A 146 -0.24 15.31 -6.60
CA CYS A 146 -1.66 15.08 -6.35
C CYS A 146 -2.15 15.61 -5.00
N PHE A 147 -1.27 15.66 -3.99
CA PHE A 147 -1.68 15.79 -2.58
C PHE A 147 -0.80 16.75 -1.79
N THR A 148 -1.32 17.17 -0.64
CA THR A 148 -0.59 18.02 0.31
C THR A 148 0.14 17.15 1.33
N LYS A 149 1.33 17.57 1.74
CA LYS A 149 2.09 16.94 2.81
C LYS A 149 1.98 17.75 4.11
N ARG A 150 1.54 17.13 5.20
CA ARG A 150 1.46 17.70 6.56
C ARG A 150 2.09 16.75 7.57
N ASN A 151 2.94 17.23 8.47
CA ASN A 151 3.64 16.40 9.47
C ASN A 151 4.33 15.16 8.89
N ASN A 152 4.94 15.31 7.71
CA ASN A 152 5.56 14.21 6.96
C ASN A 152 4.59 13.11 6.45
N VAL A 153 3.28 13.34 6.49
CA VAL A 153 2.22 12.46 5.96
C VAL A 153 1.53 13.13 4.77
N PHE A 154 1.27 12.39 3.70
CA PHE A 154 0.46 12.90 2.60
C PHE A 154 -1.04 12.75 2.89
N VAL A 155 -1.82 13.75 2.51
CA VAL A 155 -3.27 13.74 2.68
C VAL A 155 -3.93 14.35 1.45
N SER A 156 -5.02 13.74 1.00
CA SER A 156 -5.86 14.30 -0.05
C SER A 156 -6.87 15.31 0.50
N GLU A 157 -7.45 16.12 -0.39
CA GLU A 157 -8.57 16.98 -0.03
C GLU A 157 -9.78 16.16 0.44
N GLU A 158 -10.04 15.00 -0.18
CA GLU A 158 -11.13 14.10 0.22
C GLU A 158 -10.95 13.60 1.66
N ALA A 159 -9.74 13.13 2.02
CA ALA A 159 -9.44 12.69 3.37
C ALA A 159 -9.53 13.83 4.40
N LEU A 160 -9.14 15.06 4.03
CA LEU A 160 -9.33 16.25 4.89
C LEU A 160 -10.81 16.58 5.10
N LEU A 161 -11.65 16.43 4.06
CA LEU A 161 -13.10 16.61 4.19
C LEU A 161 -13.72 15.54 5.09
N MET A 162 -13.24 14.29 5.01
CA MET A 162 -13.65 13.23 5.92
C MET A 162 -13.31 13.59 7.37
N LEU A 163 -12.07 14.06 7.62
CA LEU A 163 -11.66 14.53 8.95
C LEU A 163 -12.58 15.65 9.47
N GLY A 164 -12.93 16.62 8.62
CA GLY A 164 -13.87 17.70 8.96
C GLY A 164 -15.30 17.23 9.26
N LYS A 165 -15.69 16.06 8.76
CA LYS A 165 -16.97 15.39 9.04
C LYS A 165 -16.92 14.48 10.28
N GLY A 166 -15.82 14.52 11.05
CA GLY A 166 -15.66 13.71 12.26
C GLY A 166 -15.10 12.30 12.02
N TRP A 167 -14.56 12.02 10.83
CA TRP A 167 -13.84 10.76 10.61
C TRP A 167 -12.52 10.74 11.37
N ARG A 168 -12.13 9.56 11.85
CA ARG A 168 -10.79 9.32 12.39
C ARG A 168 -9.84 8.97 11.25
N LEU A 169 -8.79 9.75 11.07
CA LEU A 169 -7.65 9.41 10.22
C LEU A 169 -6.53 8.89 11.12
N THR A 170 -6.28 7.58 11.10
CA THR A 170 -5.38 6.98 12.11
C THR A 170 -4.50 5.86 11.57
N CYS A 171 -3.31 5.71 12.14
CA CYS A 171 -2.43 4.55 11.88
C CYS A 171 -2.88 3.31 12.66
N ASN A 172 -3.63 3.49 13.75
CA ASN A 172 -4.15 2.39 14.55
C ASN A 172 -5.44 2.82 15.26
N TYR A 173 -6.58 2.24 14.87
CA TYR A 173 -7.88 2.54 15.47
C TYR A 173 -7.94 2.29 16.98
N ASN A 174 -7.19 1.31 17.48
CA ASN A 174 -7.13 0.99 18.90
C ASN A 174 -6.27 1.99 19.71
N ALA A 175 -5.57 2.90 19.05
CA ALA A 175 -4.86 3.98 19.72
C ALA A 175 -5.83 5.13 20.10
N SER A 176 -5.44 5.91 21.11
CA SER A 176 -6.16 7.13 21.50
C SER A 176 -6.36 8.05 20.29
N CYS A 177 -7.54 8.69 20.22
CA CYS A 177 -7.88 9.67 19.18
C CYS A 177 -6.94 10.88 19.16
N GLU A 178 -6.23 11.16 20.26
CA GLU A 178 -5.20 12.19 20.32
C GLU A 178 -4.03 11.95 19.35
N ASN A 179 -3.85 10.70 18.91
CA ASN A 179 -2.83 10.28 17.95
C ASN A 179 -3.33 10.28 16.49
N ASP A 180 -4.59 10.62 16.27
CA ASP A 180 -5.13 10.68 14.92
C ASP A 180 -4.47 11.83 14.14
N PHE A 181 -4.23 11.60 12.85
CA PHE A 181 -3.62 12.54 11.91
C PHE A 181 -2.24 13.10 12.34
N ARG A 182 -1.47 12.27 13.05
CA ARG A 182 -0.06 12.53 13.40
C ARG A 182 0.92 11.77 12.53
#